data_AF-A0A7J9FG38-F1
#
_entry.id   AF-A0A7J9FG38-F1
#
_cell.length_a   1.000
_cell.length_b   1.000
_cell.length_c   1.000
_cell.angle_alpha   90.00
_cell.angle_beta   90.00
_cell.angle_gamma   90.00
#
_symmetry.space_group_name_H-M   'P 1'
#
loop_
_entity.id
_entity.type
_entity.pdbx_description
1 polymer ?
#
loop_
_entity_poly.entity_id
_entity_poly.type
_entity_poly.pdbx_seq_one_letter_code
_entity_poly.pdbx_strand_id
1 'polypeptide(L)'
;MGGGTGSGAAPVVAQIAKEAGYLTVGVALEAIEKLQKNVDTLIVIPNDRLLDIADEQTPLQDAFLLADDVLRQGVQGISDIITIPGLVNVDFADVKAVMKDSGTAMLGVGVSSSKNRAEEAAEQATLAPLIGSSIQSATGVVYNITGGKDITLQEVNRVSQVVTSLADPSANIIFGAVVDDRYNGEIHVTIIATGFSQSFQKTLLTDPKAAKQNDKVAGGQERKGIPLPLKPSSPSTVPSGSSQRRLFF
;
A
#
# COMPACT_ATOMS: atom_id res chain seq x y z
N MET A 1 -2.68 -15.82 -9.61
CA MET A 1 -2.80 -16.28 -11.01
C MET A 1 -2.39 -17.75 -11.05
N GLY A 2 -3.32 -18.69 -11.07
CA GLY A 2 -3.03 -20.14 -10.98
C GLY A 2 -3.29 -20.98 -12.24
N GLY A 3 -3.74 -20.35 -13.34
CA GLY A 3 -4.09 -21.03 -14.60
C GLY A 3 -3.02 -20.89 -15.70
N GLY A 4 -2.91 -21.89 -16.58
CA GLY A 4 -1.87 -21.95 -17.61
C GLY A 4 -1.88 -20.80 -18.63
N THR A 5 -3.07 -20.34 -19.04
CA THR A 5 -3.18 -19.30 -20.08
C THR A 5 -2.78 -17.92 -19.57
N GLY A 6 -3.28 -17.49 -18.41
CA GLY A 6 -2.95 -16.17 -17.85
C GLY A 6 -1.46 -16.04 -17.52
N SER A 7 -0.91 -17.02 -16.82
CA SER A 7 0.50 -17.02 -16.42
C SER A 7 1.48 -17.21 -17.60
N GLY A 8 1.04 -17.85 -18.69
CA GLY A 8 1.86 -18.08 -19.89
C GLY A 8 1.77 -16.98 -20.93
N ALA A 9 0.57 -16.46 -21.20
CA ALA A 9 0.34 -15.49 -22.27
C ALA A 9 0.54 -14.03 -21.81
N ALA A 10 0.22 -13.68 -20.56
CA ALA A 10 0.33 -12.29 -20.09
C ALA A 10 1.76 -11.72 -20.23
N PRO A 11 2.85 -12.45 -19.92
CA PRO A 11 4.20 -11.94 -20.14
C PRO A 11 4.51 -11.66 -21.61
N VAL A 12 3.97 -12.46 -22.53
CA VAL A 12 4.18 -12.29 -23.98
C VAL A 12 3.47 -11.03 -24.48
N VAL A 13 2.22 -10.83 -24.08
CA VAL A 13 1.46 -9.61 -24.43
C VAL A 13 2.13 -8.37 -23.85
N ALA A 14 2.56 -8.43 -22.59
CA ALA A 14 3.28 -7.34 -21.94
C ALA A 14 4.58 -6.99 -22.67
N GLN A 15 5.36 -8.01 -23.06
CA GLN A 15 6.60 -7.82 -23.81
C GLN A 15 6.34 -7.07 -25.13
N ILE A 16 5.35 -7.50 -25.91
CA ILE A 16 5.00 -6.87 -27.20
C ILE A 16 4.59 -5.40 -26.98
N ALA A 17 3.78 -5.12 -25.96
CA ALA A 17 3.35 -3.74 -25.65
C ALA A 17 4.53 -2.85 -25.24
N LYS A 18 5.43 -3.37 -24.40
CA LYS A 18 6.62 -2.64 -23.92
C LYS A 18 7.62 -2.39 -25.04
N GLU A 19 7.87 -3.38 -25.90
CA GLU A 19 8.74 -3.25 -27.08
C GLU A 19 8.19 -2.24 -28.11
N ALA A 20 6.86 -2.11 -28.22
CA ALA A 20 6.22 -1.09 -29.03
C ALA A 20 6.29 0.34 -28.43
N GLY A 21 6.82 0.49 -27.21
CA GLY A 21 7.01 1.78 -26.54
C GLY A 21 5.82 2.28 -25.72
N TYR A 22 4.80 1.44 -25.51
CA TYR A 22 3.66 1.76 -24.65
C TYR A 22 4.01 1.57 -23.16
N LEU A 23 3.45 2.43 -22.30
CA LEU A 23 3.53 2.24 -20.85
C LEU A 23 2.75 0.98 -20.50
N THR A 24 3.45 -0.05 -20.02
CA THR A 24 2.88 -1.38 -19.81
C THR A 24 2.76 -1.66 -18.31
N VAL A 25 1.53 -1.64 -17.80
CA VAL A 25 1.23 -1.91 -16.39
C VAL A 25 0.57 -3.29 -16.28
N GLY A 26 1.20 -4.19 -15.52
CA GLY A 26 0.62 -5.47 -15.15
C GLY A 26 -0.10 -5.38 -13.82
N VAL A 27 -1.30 -5.96 -13.71
CA VAL A 27 -2.00 -6.12 -12.43
C VAL A 27 -2.22 -7.61 -12.21
N ALA A 28 -1.73 -8.14 -11.08
CA ALA A 28 -1.81 -9.55 -10.80
C ALA A 28 -1.99 -9.83 -9.30
N LEU A 29 -2.73 -10.89 -8.99
CA LEU A 29 -2.93 -11.36 -7.61
C LEU A 29 -1.69 -12.03 -7.00
N GLU A 30 -0.79 -12.48 -7.87
CA GLU A 30 0.47 -13.08 -7.49
C GLU A 30 1.52 -12.55 -8.44
N ALA A 31 2.71 -12.34 -7.90
CA ALA A 31 3.78 -11.84 -8.71
C ALA A 31 4.43 -12.97 -9.52
N ILE A 32 4.51 -12.75 -10.82
CA ILE A 32 5.10 -13.70 -11.77
C ILE A 32 6.41 -13.09 -12.24
N GLU A 33 7.54 -13.73 -11.94
CA GLU A 33 8.87 -13.24 -12.30
C GLU A 33 9.00 -12.94 -13.81
N LYS A 34 8.39 -13.80 -14.65
CA LYS A 34 8.34 -13.59 -16.09
C LYS A 34 7.55 -12.35 -16.47
N LEU A 35 6.44 -12.06 -15.78
CA LEU A 35 5.64 -10.87 -16.07
C LEU A 35 6.37 -9.61 -15.62
N GLN A 36 6.99 -9.64 -14.43
CA GLN A 36 7.75 -8.52 -13.87
C GLN A 36 8.85 -8.02 -14.82
N LYS A 37 9.54 -8.93 -15.53
CA LYS A 37 10.59 -8.57 -16.50
C LYS A 37 10.05 -7.91 -17.77
N ASN A 38 8.76 -8.09 -18.07
CA ASN A 38 8.13 -7.68 -19.32
C ASN A 38 7.17 -6.49 -19.18
N VAL A 39 7.01 -5.93 -17.97
CA VAL A 39 6.18 -4.75 -17.70
C VAL A 39 7.06 -3.57 -17.24
N ASP A 40 6.53 -2.37 -17.31
CA ASP A 40 7.13 -1.19 -16.66
C ASP A 40 6.82 -1.19 -15.16
N THR A 41 5.57 -1.46 -14.82
CA THR A 41 5.08 -1.58 -13.45
C THR A 41 4.28 -2.87 -13.26
N LEU A 42 4.52 -3.58 -12.17
CA LEU A 42 3.71 -4.71 -11.73
C LEU A 42 3.01 -4.39 -10.41
N ILE A 43 1.70 -4.16 -10.46
CA ILE A 43 0.86 -4.02 -9.27
C ILE A 43 0.51 -5.42 -8.77
N VAL A 44 0.98 -5.74 -7.56
CA VAL A 44 0.74 -7.05 -6.94
C VAL A 44 -0.31 -6.89 -5.84
N ILE A 45 -1.41 -7.62 -5.96
CA ILE A 45 -2.49 -7.64 -4.97
C ILE A 45 -2.45 -9.00 -4.26
N PRO A 46 -1.74 -9.15 -3.14
CA PRO A 46 -1.67 -10.42 -2.41
C PRO A 46 -3.06 -10.96 -2.03
N ASN A 47 -3.36 -12.19 -2.46
CA ASN A 47 -4.61 -12.89 -2.13
C ASN A 47 -4.87 -12.96 -0.62
N ASP A 48 -3.84 -13.11 0.19
CA ASP A 48 -3.96 -13.14 1.66
C ASP A 48 -4.57 -11.85 2.22
N ARG A 49 -4.40 -10.72 1.53
CA ARG A 49 -4.98 -9.43 1.94
C ARG A 49 -6.45 -9.30 1.56
N LEU A 50 -6.94 -10.11 0.63
CA LEU A 50 -8.38 -10.20 0.35
C LEU A 50 -9.10 -10.92 1.50
N LEU A 51 -8.43 -11.86 2.18
CA LEU A 51 -8.96 -12.53 3.37
C LEU A 51 -9.07 -11.59 4.57
N ASP A 52 -8.24 -10.55 4.66
CA ASP A 52 -8.36 -9.50 5.69
C ASP A 52 -9.65 -8.65 5.51
N ILE A 53 -10.25 -8.67 4.31
CA ILE A 53 -11.41 -7.85 3.93
C ILE A 53 -12.69 -8.71 3.85
N ALA A 54 -12.56 -10.02 3.62
CA ALA A 54 -13.69 -10.95 3.53
C ALA A 54 -14.11 -11.46 4.92
N ASP A 55 -15.41 -11.44 5.22
CA ASP A 55 -15.95 -12.06 6.43
C ASP A 55 -15.76 -13.59 6.39
N GLU A 56 -15.60 -14.24 7.55
CA GLU A 56 -15.39 -15.70 7.65
C GLU A 56 -16.51 -16.54 7.03
N GLN A 57 -17.71 -15.96 6.87
CA GLN A 57 -18.87 -16.61 6.24
C GLN A 57 -19.01 -16.32 4.74
N THR A 58 -18.12 -15.51 4.16
CA THR A 58 -18.17 -15.12 2.75
C THR A 58 -18.00 -16.35 1.86
N PRO A 59 -18.96 -16.65 0.96
CA PRO A 59 -18.79 -17.71 -0.02
C PRO A 59 -17.57 -17.48 -0.90
N LEU A 60 -16.91 -18.57 -1.33
CA LEU A 60 -15.69 -18.48 -2.15
C LEU A 60 -15.90 -17.67 -3.45
N GLN A 61 -17.09 -17.75 -4.05
CA GLN A 61 -17.42 -16.99 -5.26
C GLN A 61 -17.45 -15.48 -5.00
N ASP A 62 -18.02 -15.08 -3.87
CA ASP A 62 -18.10 -13.67 -3.46
C ASP A 62 -16.71 -13.14 -3.08
N ALA A 63 -15.84 -13.98 -2.51
CA ALA A 63 -14.45 -13.63 -2.27
C ALA A 63 -13.66 -13.33 -3.57
N PHE A 64 -13.96 -14.01 -4.68
CA PHE A 64 -13.37 -13.68 -5.98
C PHE A 64 -13.89 -12.36 -6.55
N LEU A 65 -15.16 -12.01 -6.30
CA LEU A 65 -15.70 -10.71 -6.68
C LEU A 65 -15.00 -9.57 -5.93
N LEU A 66 -14.59 -9.79 -4.68
CA LEU A 66 -13.75 -8.82 -3.96
C LEU A 66 -12.38 -8.66 -4.61
N ALA A 67 -11.75 -9.76 -5.05
CA ALA A 67 -10.49 -9.72 -5.80
C ALA A 67 -10.63 -8.91 -7.09
N ASP A 68 -11.70 -9.16 -7.84
CA ASP A 68 -12.00 -8.46 -9.09
C ASP A 68 -12.27 -6.97 -8.86
N ASP A 69 -12.95 -6.60 -7.76
CA ASP A 69 -13.16 -5.18 -7.45
C ASP A 69 -11.86 -4.47 -7.11
N VAL A 70 -10.94 -5.09 -6.35
CA VAL A 70 -9.62 -4.50 -6.09
C VAL A 70 -8.81 -4.35 -7.38
N LEU A 71 -8.83 -5.34 -8.27
CA LEU A 71 -8.20 -5.27 -9.59
C LEU A 71 -8.78 -4.12 -10.42
N ARG A 72 -10.12 -4.00 -10.44
CA ARG A 72 -10.85 -2.93 -11.12
C ARG A 72 -10.46 -1.55 -10.57
N GLN A 73 -10.42 -1.39 -9.25
CA GLN A 73 -10.04 -0.15 -8.59
C GLN A 73 -8.61 0.27 -8.92
N GLY A 74 -7.67 -0.69 -8.99
CA GLY A 74 -6.28 -0.41 -9.37
C GLY A 74 -6.14 0.14 -10.78
N VAL A 75 -6.86 -0.45 -11.75
CA VAL A 75 -6.87 0.04 -13.14
C VAL A 75 -7.62 1.37 -13.24
N GLN A 76 -8.77 1.49 -12.57
CA GLN A 76 -9.58 2.71 -12.58
C GLN A 76 -8.80 3.89 -12.00
N GLY A 77 -8.10 3.73 -10.86
CA GLY A 77 -7.36 4.83 -10.24
C GLY A 77 -6.31 5.47 -11.15
N ILE A 78 -5.62 4.66 -11.97
CA ILE A 78 -4.65 5.13 -12.96
C ILE A 78 -5.36 5.72 -14.18
N SER A 79 -6.43 5.08 -14.64
CA SER A 79 -7.14 5.57 -15.82
C SER A 79 -7.81 6.91 -15.55
N ASP A 80 -8.44 7.07 -14.40
CA ASP A 80 -9.24 8.24 -14.06
C ASP A 80 -8.37 9.50 -13.94
N ILE A 81 -7.15 9.39 -13.38
CA ILE A 81 -6.22 10.52 -13.26
C ILE A 81 -5.76 11.07 -14.63
N ILE A 82 -5.79 10.24 -15.68
CA ILE A 82 -5.36 10.60 -17.04
C ILE A 82 -6.55 11.03 -17.90
N THR A 83 -7.67 10.31 -17.79
CA THR A 83 -8.77 10.38 -18.76
C THR A 83 -9.90 11.30 -18.35
N ILE A 84 -10.08 11.54 -17.04
CA ILE A 84 -11.15 12.38 -16.52
C ILE A 84 -10.58 13.75 -16.16
N PRO A 85 -11.05 14.84 -16.78
CA PRO A 85 -10.63 16.18 -16.41
C PRO A 85 -10.92 16.45 -14.94
N GLY A 86 -9.87 16.70 -14.17
CA GLY A 86 -9.94 17.02 -12.76
C GLY A 86 -9.87 18.52 -12.43
N LEU A 87 -10.10 18.86 -11.17
CA LEU A 87 -9.69 20.14 -10.56
C LEU A 87 -8.17 20.32 -10.64
N VAL A 88 -7.44 19.22 -10.47
CA VAL A 88 -5.99 19.15 -10.68
C VAL A 88 -5.76 18.04 -11.68
N ASN A 89 -5.44 18.43 -12.91
CA ASN A 89 -5.19 17.49 -13.98
C ASN A 89 -3.73 17.09 -13.98
N VAL A 90 -3.47 15.79 -14.04
CA VAL A 90 -2.14 15.22 -14.24
C VAL A 90 -2.03 14.84 -15.71
N ASP A 91 -0.87 15.09 -16.33
CA ASP A 91 -0.66 14.65 -17.70
C ASP A 91 -0.12 13.22 -17.76
N PHE A 92 -0.24 12.59 -18.93
CA PHE A 92 0.28 11.24 -19.10
C PHE A 92 1.81 11.16 -18.98
N ALA A 93 2.54 12.26 -19.22
CA ALA A 93 3.99 12.28 -19.15
C ALA A 93 4.46 12.18 -17.69
N ASP A 94 3.77 12.84 -16.77
CA ASP A 94 3.99 12.74 -15.33
C ASP A 94 3.77 11.30 -14.85
N VAL A 95 2.62 10.71 -15.16
CA VAL A 95 2.32 9.32 -14.79
C VAL A 95 3.37 8.36 -15.38
N LYS A 96 3.73 8.56 -16.65
CA LYS A 96 4.77 7.77 -17.32
C LYS A 96 6.13 7.94 -16.66
N ALA A 97 6.49 9.12 -16.15
CA ALA A 97 7.78 9.36 -15.50
C ALA A 97 7.93 8.60 -14.18
N VAL A 98 6.84 8.38 -13.45
CA VAL A 98 6.85 7.62 -12.18
C VAL A 98 6.69 6.11 -12.40
N MET A 99 5.85 5.71 -13.35
CA MET A 99 5.54 4.29 -13.56
C MET A 99 6.52 3.57 -14.50
N LYS A 100 7.18 4.29 -15.41
CA LYS A 100 8.10 3.65 -16.36
C LYS A 100 9.27 2.97 -15.64
N ASP A 101 9.49 1.69 -15.94
CA ASP A 101 10.54 0.86 -15.34
C ASP A 101 10.59 0.89 -13.79
N SER A 102 9.45 1.15 -13.15
CA SER A 102 9.34 1.26 -11.69
C SER A 102 9.39 -0.08 -10.96
N GLY A 103 9.25 -1.19 -11.68
CA GLY A 103 9.23 -2.53 -11.11
C GLY A 103 7.93 -2.80 -10.36
N THR A 104 8.01 -3.25 -9.11
CA THR A 104 6.80 -3.58 -8.33
C THR A 104 6.11 -2.31 -7.82
N ALA A 105 4.78 -2.34 -7.80
CA ALA A 105 3.93 -1.32 -7.23
C ALA A 105 2.89 -1.91 -6.27
N MET A 106 2.40 -1.06 -5.38
CA MET A 106 1.39 -1.38 -4.38
C MET A 106 0.24 -0.40 -4.48
N LEU A 107 -0.99 -0.91 -4.34
CA LEU A 107 -2.24 -0.15 -4.47
C LEU A 107 -2.90 -0.02 -3.11
N GLY A 108 -3.36 1.17 -2.74
CA GLY A 108 -4.15 1.41 -1.54
C GLY A 108 -5.37 2.24 -1.90
N VAL A 109 -6.53 1.84 -1.37
CA VAL A 109 -7.80 2.50 -1.65
C VAL A 109 -8.48 2.78 -0.33
N GLY A 110 -9.03 3.98 -0.19
CA GLY A 110 -9.79 4.40 0.98
C GLY A 110 -11.00 5.20 0.58
N VAL A 111 -12.09 5.01 1.32
CA VAL A 111 -13.39 5.62 1.02
C VAL A 111 -14.02 6.10 2.30
N SER A 112 -14.47 7.34 2.33
CA SER A 112 -15.27 7.82 3.46
C SER A 112 -16.32 8.82 3.01
N SER A 113 -17.46 8.78 3.71
CA SER A 113 -18.57 9.71 3.59
C SER A 113 -18.86 10.43 4.91
N SER A 114 -17.91 10.37 5.86
CA SER A 114 -18.05 11.00 7.17
C SER A 114 -17.83 12.52 7.13
N LYS A 115 -17.98 13.19 8.27
CA LYS A 115 -17.64 14.62 8.39
C LYS A 115 -16.15 14.90 8.15
N ASN A 116 -15.29 13.93 8.43
CA ASN A 116 -13.84 13.99 8.22
C ASN A 116 -13.43 13.09 7.04
N ARG A 117 -14.31 12.93 6.05
CA ARG A 117 -14.15 12.00 4.93
C ARG A 117 -12.80 12.07 4.22
N ALA A 118 -12.24 13.27 4.07
CA ALA A 118 -10.94 13.45 3.44
C ALA A 118 -9.80 12.78 4.22
N GLU A 119 -9.74 13.04 5.53
CA GLU A 119 -8.68 12.49 6.40
C GLU A 119 -8.85 10.98 6.57
N GLU A 120 -10.08 10.53 6.83
CA GLU A 120 -10.37 9.10 6.99
C GLU A 120 -10.11 8.31 5.70
N ALA A 121 -10.49 8.82 4.53
CA ALA A 121 -10.22 8.15 3.26
C ALA A 121 -8.71 8.07 2.98
N ALA A 122 -7.94 9.12 3.30
CA ALA A 122 -6.49 9.11 3.17
C ALA A 122 -5.82 8.13 4.14
N GLU A 123 -6.26 8.11 5.40
CA GLU A 123 -5.79 7.15 6.41
C GLU A 123 -6.10 5.71 6.00
N GLN A 124 -7.32 5.43 5.53
CA GLN A 124 -7.67 4.11 5.01
C GLN A 124 -6.82 3.70 3.82
N ALA A 125 -6.59 4.60 2.86
CA ALA A 125 -5.78 4.31 1.68
C ALA A 125 -4.31 4.02 2.03
N THR A 126 -3.75 4.74 3.01
CA THR A 126 -2.36 4.58 3.47
C THR A 126 -2.18 3.36 4.36
N LEU A 127 -3.17 3.05 5.20
CA LEU A 127 -3.21 1.86 6.05
C LEU A 127 -3.74 0.62 5.32
N ALA A 128 -4.11 0.76 4.05
CA ALA A 128 -4.66 -0.33 3.26
C ALA A 128 -3.71 -1.54 3.35
N PRO A 129 -4.23 -2.77 3.55
CA PRO A 129 -3.41 -3.96 3.75
C PRO A 129 -2.39 -4.23 2.64
N LEU A 130 -2.65 -3.64 1.47
CA LEU A 130 -1.88 -3.71 0.24
C LEU A 130 -0.77 -2.64 0.14
N ILE A 131 -0.79 -1.57 0.95
CA ILE A 131 0.27 -0.54 1.03
C ILE A 131 1.01 -0.61 2.37
N GLY A 132 0.31 -0.58 3.51
CA GLY A 132 0.90 -0.64 4.85
C GLY A 132 2.12 0.26 5.06
N SER A 133 3.18 -0.28 5.69
CA SER A 133 4.46 0.42 5.95
C SER A 133 5.38 0.55 4.73
N SER A 134 4.87 0.25 3.53
CA SER A 134 5.67 0.27 2.32
C SER A 134 5.77 1.69 1.74
N ILE A 135 4.79 2.56 2.01
CA ILE A 135 4.75 3.91 1.43
C ILE A 135 5.97 4.76 1.80
N GLN A 136 6.54 4.56 2.99
CA GLN A 136 7.78 5.22 3.43
C GLN A 136 9.00 4.83 2.59
N SER A 137 8.97 3.68 1.92
CA SER A 137 10.09 3.15 1.12
C SER A 137 9.90 3.34 -0.38
N ALA A 138 8.81 3.97 -0.81
CA ALA A 138 8.50 4.22 -2.21
C ALA A 138 9.27 5.44 -2.71
N THR A 139 9.89 5.31 -3.89
CA THR A 139 10.58 6.45 -4.55
C THR A 139 9.65 7.24 -5.46
N GLY A 140 8.48 6.68 -5.79
CA GLY A 140 7.43 7.37 -6.54
C GLY A 140 6.05 7.04 -5.99
N VAL A 141 5.21 8.06 -5.82
CA VAL A 141 3.83 7.91 -5.34
C VAL A 141 2.90 8.64 -6.29
N VAL A 142 1.90 7.94 -6.82
CA VAL A 142 0.81 8.51 -7.60
C VAL A 142 -0.46 8.36 -6.78
N TYR A 143 -1.21 9.43 -6.54
CA TYR A 143 -2.51 9.30 -5.89
C TYR A 143 -3.58 10.15 -6.57
N ASN A 144 -4.81 9.63 -6.56
CA ASN A 144 -5.97 10.28 -7.12
C ASN A 144 -7.03 10.47 -6.01
N ILE A 145 -7.65 11.65 -6.00
CA ILE A 145 -8.75 11.99 -5.12
C ILE A 145 -9.98 12.15 -6.00
N THR A 146 -11.00 11.33 -5.80
CA THR A 146 -12.28 11.45 -6.50
C THR A 146 -13.36 11.82 -5.51
N GLY A 147 -14.16 12.83 -5.82
CA GLY A 147 -15.32 13.21 -5.04
C GLY A 147 -16.37 13.90 -5.89
N GLY A 148 -17.55 14.17 -5.31
CA GLY A 148 -18.61 14.90 -5.97
C GLY A 148 -18.32 16.39 -6.16
N LYS A 149 -19.32 17.11 -6.69
CA LYS A 149 -19.30 18.58 -6.80
C LYS A 149 -19.16 19.30 -5.45
N ASP A 150 -19.42 18.58 -4.37
CA ASP A 150 -19.30 19.03 -3.00
C ASP A 150 -17.88 18.88 -2.43
N ILE A 151 -16.91 18.35 -3.18
CA ILE A 151 -15.51 18.29 -2.76
C ILE A 151 -14.92 19.70 -2.68
N THR A 152 -14.23 19.98 -1.58
CA THR A 152 -13.62 21.28 -1.30
C THR A 152 -12.11 21.24 -1.44
N LEU A 153 -11.50 22.41 -1.68
CA LEU A 153 -10.04 22.54 -1.70
C LEU A 153 -9.40 22.18 -0.35
N GLN A 154 -10.11 22.40 0.77
CA GLN A 154 -9.62 22.03 2.10
C GLN A 154 -9.52 20.51 2.26
N GLU A 155 -10.51 19.77 1.76
CA GLU A 155 -10.49 18.31 1.77
C GLU A 155 -9.34 17.75 0.92
N VAL A 156 -9.16 18.29 -0.29
CA VAL A 156 -8.03 17.92 -1.16
C VAL A 156 -6.69 18.16 -0.45
N ASN A 157 -6.51 19.34 0.16
CA ASN A 157 -5.29 19.67 0.90
C ASN A 157 -5.08 18.74 2.11
N ARG A 158 -6.15 18.36 2.82
CA ARG A 158 -6.05 17.43 3.96
C ARG A 158 -5.54 16.06 3.51
N VAL A 159 -6.07 15.51 2.41
CA VAL A 159 -5.55 14.27 1.83
C VAL A 159 -4.07 14.40 1.47
N SER A 160 -3.70 15.48 0.77
CA SER A 160 -2.31 15.71 0.38
C SER A 160 -1.36 15.79 1.57
N GLN A 161 -1.77 16.41 2.68
CA GLN A 161 -0.97 16.47 3.91
C GLN A 161 -0.74 15.08 4.51
N VAL A 162 -1.79 14.26 4.60
CA VAL A 162 -1.69 12.90 5.14
C VAL A 162 -0.74 12.06 4.30
N VAL A 163 -0.93 12.02 2.98
CA VAL A 163 -0.08 11.22 2.07
C VAL A 163 1.37 11.71 2.10
N THR A 164 1.60 13.02 2.02
CA THR A 164 2.96 13.59 2.01
C THR A 164 3.68 13.39 3.35
N SER A 165 2.95 13.37 4.47
CA SER A 165 3.56 13.15 5.79
C SER A 165 4.07 11.72 6.00
N LEU A 166 3.56 10.76 5.24
CA LEU A 166 3.92 9.34 5.31
C LEU A 166 4.90 8.92 4.21
N ALA A 167 4.93 9.64 3.10
CA ALA A 167 5.86 9.40 2.00
C ALA A 167 7.28 9.87 2.35
N ASP A 168 8.28 9.29 1.68
CA ASP A 168 9.66 9.77 1.81
C ASP A 168 9.79 11.20 1.24
N PRO A 169 10.49 12.14 1.92
CA PRO A 169 10.66 13.51 1.43
C PRO A 169 11.37 13.63 0.06
N SER A 170 12.10 12.59 -0.35
CA SER A 170 12.75 12.49 -1.66
C SER A 170 11.91 11.77 -2.72
N ALA A 171 10.74 11.24 -2.35
CA ALA A 171 9.85 10.58 -3.29
C ALA A 171 9.27 11.57 -4.30
N ASN A 172 9.16 11.14 -5.56
CA ASN A 172 8.43 11.89 -6.57
C ASN A 172 6.92 11.67 -6.40
N ILE A 173 6.19 12.72 -6.03
CA ILE A 173 4.77 12.63 -5.69
C ILE A 173 3.95 13.30 -6.80
N ILE A 174 3.04 12.53 -7.39
CA ILE A 174 2.05 12.99 -8.37
C ILE A 174 0.67 12.87 -7.75
N PHE A 175 -0.12 13.94 -7.86
CA PHE A 175 -1.48 13.92 -7.36
C PHE A 175 -2.48 14.51 -8.35
N GLY A 176 -3.64 13.87 -8.44
CA GLY A 176 -4.78 14.34 -9.20
C GLY A 176 -6.01 14.46 -8.33
N ALA A 177 -6.92 15.35 -8.73
CA ALA A 177 -8.20 15.54 -8.06
C ALA A 177 -9.31 15.59 -9.11
N VAL A 178 -10.18 14.59 -9.12
CA VAL A 178 -11.27 14.41 -10.08
C VAL A 178 -12.62 14.73 -9.42
N VAL A 179 -13.47 15.44 -10.15
CA VAL A 179 -14.85 15.72 -9.73
C VAL A 179 -15.80 14.86 -10.56
N ASP A 180 -16.55 14.01 -9.88
CA ASP A 180 -17.51 13.11 -10.50
C ASP A 180 -18.80 13.04 -9.67
N ASP A 181 -19.92 13.40 -10.31
CA ASP A 181 -21.25 13.48 -9.71
C ASP A 181 -21.71 12.17 -9.04
N ARG A 182 -21.15 11.03 -9.46
CA ARG A 182 -21.45 9.71 -8.86
C ARG A 182 -21.00 9.60 -7.41
N TYR A 183 -20.01 10.40 -7.00
CA TYR A 183 -19.39 10.36 -5.67
C TYR A 183 -19.87 11.51 -4.76
N ASN A 184 -21.05 12.07 -5.02
CA ASN A 184 -21.57 13.17 -4.21
C ASN A 184 -21.85 12.72 -2.77
N GLY A 185 -21.20 13.37 -1.81
CA GLY A 185 -21.25 12.99 -0.39
C GLY A 185 -20.12 12.06 0.07
N GLU A 186 -19.28 11.54 -0.82
CA GLU A 186 -18.16 10.65 -0.49
C GLU A 186 -16.84 11.11 -1.14
N ILE A 187 -15.72 10.70 -0.54
CA ILE A 187 -14.38 10.90 -1.09
C ILE A 187 -13.70 9.54 -1.22
N HIS A 188 -13.20 9.27 -2.42
CA HIS A 188 -12.38 8.11 -2.76
C HIS A 188 -10.93 8.55 -2.95
N VAL A 189 -10.02 7.96 -2.19
CA VAL A 189 -8.58 8.17 -2.34
C VAL A 189 -7.96 6.88 -2.82
N THR A 190 -7.27 6.93 -3.96
CA THR A 190 -6.48 5.81 -4.49
C THR A 190 -5.01 6.20 -4.52
N ILE A 191 -4.15 5.38 -3.95
CA ILE A 191 -2.70 5.59 -3.86
C ILE A 191 -2.00 4.43 -4.54
N ILE A 192 -0.96 4.75 -5.30
CA ILE A 192 -0.11 3.80 -6.01
C ILE A 192 1.33 4.15 -5.65
N ALA A 193 1.95 3.30 -4.85
CA ALA A 193 3.32 3.43 -4.43
C ALA A 193 4.21 2.55 -5.32
N THR A 194 5.31 3.12 -5.83
CA THR A 194 6.19 2.52 -6.85
C THR A 194 7.66 2.70 -6.49
N GLY A 195 8.53 1.96 -7.17
CA GLY A 195 9.98 2.16 -7.07
C GLY A 195 10.56 1.65 -5.75
N PHE A 196 10.04 0.52 -5.26
CA PHE A 196 10.57 -0.17 -4.08
C PHE A 196 11.92 -0.83 -4.37
N SER A 197 12.78 -0.91 -3.34
CA SER A 197 14.10 -1.56 -3.43
C SER A 197 13.99 -3.05 -3.79
N GLN A 198 15.01 -3.62 -4.46
CA GLN A 198 15.03 -5.03 -4.86
C GLN A 198 14.90 -6.00 -3.67
N SER A 199 15.41 -5.64 -2.49
CA SER A 199 15.24 -6.42 -1.26
C SER A 199 13.78 -6.44 -0.82
N PHE A 200 13.10 -5.28 -0.85
CA PHE A 200 11.68 -5.18 -0.55
C PHE A 200 10.83 -5.93 -1.57
N GLN A 201 11.15 -5.79 -2.86
CA GLN A 201 10.52 -6.56 -3.93
C GLN A 201 10.65 -8.06 -3.65
N LYS A 202 11.85 -8.56 -3.31
CA LYS A 202 12.02 -9.98 -2.99
C LYS A 202 11.18 -10.41 -1.78
N THR A 203 11.07 -9.59 -0.73
CA THR A 203 10.19 -9.90 0.41
C THR A 203 8.72 -9.96 0.00
N LEU A 204 8.22 -9.02 -0.81
CA LEU A 204 6.85 -9.03 -1.33
C LEU A 204 6.55 -10.27 -2.20
N LEU A 205 7.56 -10.76 -2.93
CA LEU A 205 7.46 -11.90 -3.84
C LEU A 205 7.55 -13.26 -3.12
N THR A 206 8.25 -13.34 -1.99
CA THR A 206 8.63 -14.63 -1.37
C THR A 206 7.84 -14.95 -0.10
N ASP A 207 7.35 -13.96 0.65
CA ASP A 207 6.51 -14.19 1.83
C ASP A 207 5.76 -12.90 2.28
N PRO A 208 4.43 -12.77 2.07
CA PRO A 208 3.65 -11.59 2.47
C PRO A 208 3.59 -11.39 4.00
N LYS A 209 3.97 -12.37 4.82
CA LYS A 209 4.02 -12.25 6.29
C LYS A 209 5.35 -11.71 6.82
N ALA A 210 6.43 -11.77 6.05
CA ALA A 210 7.77 -11.35 6.48
C ALA A 210 7.98 -9.82 6.50
N ALA A 211 7.14 -9.04 5.79
CA ALA A 211 7.21 -7.58 5.79
C ALA A 211 6.97 -6.94 7.19
N LYS A 212 6.35 -7.68 8.12
CA LYS A 212 6.17 -7.24 9.52
C LYS A 212 7.41 -7.41 10.40
N GLN A 213 8.46 -8.14 9.96
CA GLN A 213 9.52 -8.60 10.85
C GLN A 213 10.86 -7.85 10.71
N ASN A 214 11.04 -7.07 9.63
CA ASN A 214 12.30 -6.35 9.38
C ASN A 214 12.48 -5.07 10.21
N ASP A 215 11.41 -4.48 10.77
CA ASP A 215 11.51 -3.25 11.59
C ASP A 215 12.16 -3.46 12.96
N LYS A 216 12.34 -4.71 13.42
CA LYS A 216 13.01 -4.97 14.71
C LYS A 216 14.53 -5.05 14.64
N VAL A 217 15.14 -5.12 13.45
CA VAL A 217 16.59 -5.42 13.33
C VAL A 217 17.44 -4.15 13.12
N ALA A 218 16.84 -3.01 12.76
CA ALA A 218 17.58 -1.76 12.53
C ALA A 218 17.89 -0.96 13.83
N GLY A 219 17.40 -1.38 15.00
CA GLY A 219 17.49 -0.61 16.25
C GLY A 219 18.47 -1.10 17.32
N GLY A 220 19.34 -2.07 17.03
CA GLY A 220 20.15 -2.70 18.10
C GLY A 220 21.56 -3.09 17.68
N GLN A 221 22.48 -2.12 17.62
CA GLN A 221 23.91 -2.41 17.64
C GLN A 221 24.57 -1.90 18.94
N GLU A 222 25.24 -2.86 19.58
CA GLU A 222 26.40 -2.75 20.49
C GLU A 222 26.21 -2.28 21.93
N ARG A 223 26.10 -3.25 22.85
CA ARG A 223 26.95 -3.29 24.06
C ARG A 223 27.50 -4.70 24.28
N LYS A 224 28.83 -4.83 24.10
CA LYS A 224 29.65 -6.02 24.40
C LYS A 224 29.48 -6.46 25.87
N GLY A 225 29.19 -7.74 26.07
CA GLY A 225 29.19 -8.39 27.38
C GLY A 225 30.60 -8.86 27.80
N ILE A 226 30.93 -8.63 29.07
CA ILE A 226 31.99 -9.31 29.82
C ILE A 226 31.29 -10.37 30.70
N PRO A 227 31.80 -11.61 30.87
CA PRO A 227 31.09 -12.64 31.63
C PRO A 227 31.34 -12.54 33.14
N LEU A 228 30.27 -12.69 33.93
CA LEU A 228 30.31 -12.82 35.40
C LEU A 228 30.36 -14.31 35.81
N PRO A 229 31.00 -14.67 36.94
CA PRO A 229 31.11 -16.07 37.39
C PRO A 229 29.93 -16.55 38.24
N LEU A 230 29.68 -17.85 38.17
CA LEU A 230 28.63 -18.62 38.85
C LEU A 230 28.84 -18.73 40.38
N LYS A 231 27.73 -18.76 41.14
CA LYS A 231 27.65 -19.38 42.48
C LYS A 231 26.26 -20.00 42.72
N PRO A 232 26.13 -21.10 43.51
CA PRO A 232 24.93 -21.97 43.47
C PRO A 232 24.02 -21.94 44.73
N SER A 233 22.77 -22.41 44.50
CA SER A 233 21.82 -23.18 45.35
C SER A 233 21.20 -22.63 46.66
N SER A 234 19.91 -22.21 46.56
CA SER A 234 18.65 -22.61 47.27
C SER A 234 18.54 -22.71 48.83
N PRO A 235 17.32 -22.77 49.44
CA PRO A 235 16.02 -22.08 49.19
C PRO A 235 15.25 -21.64 50.48
N SER A 236 14.00 -21.14 50.30
CA SER A 236 12.82 -21.11 51.20
C SER A 236 12.70 -20.04 52.32
N THR A 237 11.64 -19.20 52.29
CA THR A 237 10.36 -19.27 53.08
C THR A 237 9.51 -17.99 52.89
N VAL A 238 8.20 -18.11 53.12
CA VAL A 238 7.09 -17.16 52.91
C VAL A 238 6.73 -16.43 54.25
N PRO A 239 5.61 -15.68 54.41
CA PRO A 239 5.08 -14.45 53.79
C PRO A 239 4.88 -13.29 54.83
N SER A 240 4.21 -12.21 54.39
CA SER A 240 3.28 -11.32 55.13
C SER A 240 3.77 -9.91 55.47
N GLY A 241 2.87 -8.93 55.32
CA GLY A 241 3.04 -7.60 55.90
C GLY A 241 2.51 -6.46 55.04
N SER A 242 1.29 -6.05 55.36
CA SER A 242 0.56 -4.87 54.89
C SER A 242 1.28 -3.52 55.07
N SER A 243 0.86 -2.57 54.23
CA SER A 243 0.39 -1.21 54.62
C SER A 243 1.25 0.01 54.25
N GLN A 244 0.50 1.05 53.89
CA GLN A 244 0.77 2.49 53.87
C GLN A 244 1.41 3.16 52.65
N ARG A 245 0.50 3.69 51.81
CA ARG A 245 0.36 5.12 51.48
C ARG A 245 1.46 6.06 52.00
N ARG A 246 2.02 6.85 51.08
CA ARG A 246 1.92 8.33 51.03
C ARG A 246 2.77 8.86 49.87
N LEU A 247 2.19 9.68 49.01
CA LEU A 247 2.87 10.89 48.58
C LEU A 247 1.84 11.98 48.32
N PHE A 248 2.10 13.11 48.96
CA PHE A 248 1.41 14.39 48.89
C PHE A 248 2.15 15.27 47.88
N PHE A 249 1.37 16.23 47.35
CA PHE A 249 1.71 17.38 46.50
C PHE A 249 1.99 17.07 45.02
#